data_AF-A0A8T4DXN5-F1
#
_entry.id   AF-A0A8T4DXN5-F1
#
_cell.length_a   1.000
_cell.length_b   1.000
_cell.length_c   1.000
_cell.angle_alpha   90.00
_cell.angle_beta   90.00
_cell.angle_gamma   90.00
#
_symmetry.space_group_name_H-M   'P 1'
#
loop_
_entity.id
_entity.type
_entity.pdbx_description
1 polymer ?
#
loop_
_entity_poly.entity_id
_entity_poly.type
_entity_poly.pdbx_seq_one_letter_code
_entity_poly.pdbx_strand_id
1 'polypeptide(L)'
;MNSGRRGQFYSVIAILIIIPITIFVTQYLLSQTRGPEIFERVISDQVHQAERNIEKDFERALVTSGKRAIIGLSDKIILNGSDYNDSAMSLMEMMDNGTLYGNESMIMVNNTISNWTTKILSIPVNFIVSMNHSNLSVVNYDGFHIRASVNFNISVSDNNGIAKMERVNVYNYADISLESMEDPLFPLNTNGLITRSIKMSPYDYRAKKIVTGTFSEGYCSGEVTFDKMDCNSKILVADNASGVSFGCFDGMVIGDSVNLSGSINCFVSGNSSALEMINSTISSTGYGDIYIDNKTVSAWHLPLRDELDEGYYIEGNGPDYLKRLEGDLSPSQNSLETFINARDLETYSIPIKENQVSLCYLYFSEQDYIGYTVRGLQSWFKINQTMATKYGLTELYEG
;
A
#
# COMPACT_ATOMS: atom_id res chain seq x y z
N MET A 1 9.87 87.71 51.24
CA MET A 1 10.09 86.38 50.61
C MET A 1 9.12 85.38 51.20
N ASN A 2 8.04 85.01 50.49
CA ASN A 2 7.23 83.80 50.82
C ASN A 2 6.14 83.45 49.77
N SER A 3 5.89 84.31 48.78
CA SER A 3 4.92 84.04 47.70
C SER A 3 5.37 82.87 46.79
N GLY A 4 6.66 82.78 46.44
CA GLY A 4 7.19 81.72 45.57
C GLY A 4 7.14 80.30 46.16
N ARG A 5 7.25 80.16 47.49
CA ARG A 5 7.19 78.84 48.17
C ARG A 5 5.80 78.22 48.12
N ARG A 6 4.73 79.04 48.17
CA ARG A 6 3.35 78.55 48.05
C ARG A 6 3.03 78.14 46.61
N GLY A 7 3.48 78.90 45.62
CA GLY A 7 3.37 78.52 44.21
C GLY A 7 4.08 77.21 43.87
N GLN A 8 5.31 77.03 44.36
CA GLN A 8 6.06 75.78 44.21
C GLN A 8 5.35 74.58 44.86
N PHE A 9 4.73 74.78 46.03
CA PHE A 9 3.97 73.73 46.71
C PHE A 9 2.72 73.31 45.92
N TYR A 10 1.96 74.26 45.38
CA TYR A 10 0.80 73.96 44.53
C TYR A 10 1.20 73.29 43.21
N SER A 11 2.31 73.68 42.60
CA SER A 11 2.83 73.01 41.39
C SER A 11 3.26 71.57 41.66
N VAL A 12 3.91 71.30 42.79
CA VAL A 12 4.30 69.93 43.17
C VAL A 12 3.06 69.07 43.43
N ILE A 13 2.05 69.60 44.14
CA ILE A 13 0.77 68.89 44.35
C ILE A 13 0.05 68.63 43.02
N ALA A 14 0.02 69.62 42.11
CA ALA A 14 -0.60 69.44 40.80
C ALA A 14 0.11 68.35 39.98
N ILE A 15 1.44 68.31 39.98
CA ILE A 15 2.22 67.26 39.32
C ILE A 15 1.93 65.89 39.96
N LEU A 16 1.86 65.82 41.29
CA LEU A 16 1.56 64.60 42.06
C LEU A 16 0.17 64.03 41.74
N ILE A 17 -0.78 64.88 41.36
CA ILE A 17 -2.13 64.47 40.98
C ILE A 17 -2.23 64.14 39.49
N ILE A 18 -1.55 64.91 38.63
CA ILE A 18 -1.61 64.72 37.17
C ILE A 18 -0.98 63.40 36.75
N ILE A 19 0.15 62.99 37.34
CA ILE A 19 0.85 61.74 36.98
C ILE A 19 -0.03 60.49 37.16
N PRO A 20 -0.67 60.24 38.33
CA PRO A 20 -1.53 59.07 38.49
C PRO A 20 -2.78 59.14 37.61
N ILE A 21 -3.32 60.34 37.35
CA ILE A 21 -4.46 60.52 36.44
C ILE A 21 -4.07 60.19 35.00
N THR A 22 -2.92 60.67 34.51
CA THR A 22 -2.47 60.33 33.16
C THR A 22 -2.19 58.85 33.04
N ILE A 23 -1.49 58.24 34.00
CA ILE A 23 -1.27 56.77 34.03
C ILE A 23 -2.61 56.02 34.00
N PHE A 24 -3.58 56.41 34.82
CA PHE A 24 -4.90 55.80 34.85
C PHE A 24 -5.63 55.94 33.51
N VAL A 25 -5.64 57.14 32.92
CA VAL A 25 -6.26 57.38 31.60
C VAL A 25 -5.55 56.58 30.51
N THR A 26 -4.22 56.49 30.53
CA THR A 26 -3.47 55.71 29.53
C THR A 26 -3.78 54.21 29.68
N GLN A 27 -3.83 53.68 30.90
CA GLN A 27 -4.20 52.28 31.16
C GLN A 27 -5.66 51.98 30.81
N TYR A 28 -6.57 52.92 31.06
CA TYR A 28 -7.97 52.80 30.68
C TYR A 28 -8.14 52.78 29.15
N LEU A 29 -7.43 53.64 28.43
CA LEU A 29 -7.44 53.64 26.97
C LEU A 29 -6.80 52.36 26.39
N LEU A 30 -5.66 51.91 26.94
CA LEU A 30 -5.00 50.67 26.52
C LEU A 30 -5.81 49.39 26.81
N SER A 31 -6.62 49.39 27.88
CA SER A 31 -7.49 48.26 28.20
C SER A 31 -8.73 48.20 27.32
N GLN A 32 -9.28 49.35 26.89
CA GLN A 32 -10.35 49.37 25.88
C GLN A 32 -9.88 48.86 24.51
N THR A 33 -8.61 49.07 24.13
CA THR A 33 -8.10 48.62 22.83
C THR A 33 -7.72 47.14 22.79
N ARG A 34 -7.39 46.50 23.93
CA ARG A 34 -7.00 45.08 23.98
C ARG A 34 -8.15 44.09 23.82
N GLY A 35 -9.37 44.44 24.25
CA GLY A 35 -10.55 43.57 24.11
C GLY A 35 -10.89 43.21 22.65
N PRO A 36 -10.98 44.20 21.75
CA PRO A 36 -11.17 43.97 20.31
C PRO A 36 -10.06 43.12 19.68
N GLU A 37 -8.78 43.41 19.98
CA GLU A 37 -7.66 42.65 19.42
C GLU A 37 -7.69 41.16 19.80
N ILE A 38 -8.07 40.83 21.04
CA ILE A 38 -8.20 39.44 21.48
C ILE A 38 -9.37 38.75 20.76
N PHE A 39 -10.50 39.44 20.60
CA PHE A 39 -11.67 38.91 19.92
C PHE A 39 -11.41 38.67 18.43
N GLU A 40 -10.80 39.63 17.73
CA GLU A 40 -10.41 39.50 16.33
C GLU A 40 -9.43 38.34 16.12
N ARG A 41 -8.46 38.19 17.03
CA ARG A 41 -7.53 37.06 17.02
C ARG A 41 -8.24 35.72 17.18
N VAL A 42 -9.17 35.60 18.13
CA VAL A 42 -9.94 34.36 18.34
C VAL A 42 -10.75 34.01 17.10
N ILE A 43 -11.42 34.97 16.47
CA ILE A 43 -12.17 34.74 15.23
C ILE A 43 -11.23 34.30 14.10
N SER A 44 -10.10 34.98 13.94
CA SER A 44 -9.10 34.62 12.93
C SER A 44 -8.59 33.20 13.12
N ASP A 45 -8.28 32.80 14.36
CA ASP A 45 -7.84 31.45 14.71
C ASP A 45 -8.93 30.41 14.40
N GLN A 46 -10.20 30.72 14.67
CA GLN A 46 -11.33 29.83 14.35
C GLN A 46 -11.54 29.67 12.84
N VAL A 47 -11.51 30.78 12.08
CA VAL A 47 -11.63 30.76 10.61
C VAL A 47 -10.49 29.94 10.00
N HIS A 48 -9.27 30.14 10.48
CA HIS A 48 -8.11 29.36 10.03
C HIS A 48 -8.25 27.86 10.35
N GLN A 49 -8.71 27.53 11.55
CA GLN A 49 -8.92 26.13 11.94
C GLN A 49 -10.02 25.48 11.11
N ALA A 50 -11.10 26.20 10.80
CA ALA A 50 -12.18 25.71 9.94
C ALA A 50 -11.67 25.42 8.52
N GLU A 51 -10.94 26.35 7.91
CA GLU A 51 -10.32 26.18 6.59
C GLU A 51 -9.41 24.94 6.54
N ARG A 52 -8.47 24.81 7.49
CA ARG A 52 -7.58 23.65 7.58
C ARG A 52 -8.31 22.33 7.80
N ASN A 53 -9.38 22.34 8.60
CA ASN A 53 -10.16 21.14 8.85
C ASN A 53 -10.91 20.69 7.59
N ILE A 54 -11.48 21.63 6.83
CA ILE A 54 -12.17 21.33 5.57
C ILE A 54 -11.17 20.80 4.54
N GLU A 55 -9.99 21.41 4.41
CA GLU A 55 -8.94 20.93 3.50
C GLU A 55 -8.48 19.49 3.82
N LYS A 56 -8.28 19.18 5.10
CA LYS A 56 -7.93 17.81 5.54
C LYS A 56 -9.06 16.82 5.35
N ASP A 57 -10.31 17.25 5.55
CA ASP A 57 -11.47 16.37 5.35
C ASP A 57 -11.73 16.12 3.86
N PHE A 58 -11.37 17.07 3.00
CA PHE A 58 -11.44 16.89 1.54
C PHE A 58 -10.54 15.75 1.05
N GLU A 59 -9.33 15.60 1.60
CA GLU A 59 -8.47 14.45 1.30
C GLU A 59 -9.17 13.12 1.65
N ARG A 60 -9.87 13.05 2.79
CA ARG A 60 -10.66 11.87 3.18
C ARG A 60 -11.86 11.64 2.25
N ALA A 61 -12.46 12.71 1.75
CA ALA A 61 -13.54 12.63 0.76
C ALA A 61 -13.03 12.03 -0.56
N LEU A 62 -11.83 12.43 -1.01
CA LEU A 62 -11.17 11.82 -2.18
C LEU A 62 -10.93 10.33 -1.98
N VAL A 63 -10.39 9.92 -0.82
CA VAL A 63 -10.17 8.49 -0.52
C VAL A 63 -11.49 7.72 -0.51
N THR A 64 -12.53 8.26 0.14
CA THR A 64 -13.83 7.58 0.28
C THR A 64 -14.52 7.42 -1.08
N SER A 65 -14.56 8.51 -1.85
CA SER A 65 -15.15 8.52 -3.18
C SER A 65 -14.38 7.58 -4.12
N GLY A 66 -13.05 7.67 -4.12
CA GLY A 66 -12.18 6.82 -4.92
C GLY A 66 -12.31 5.33 -4.61
N LYS A 67 -12.31 4.94 -3.33
CA LYS A 67 -12.53 3.53 -2.93
C LYS A 67 -13.88 3.00 -3.38
N ARG A 68 -14.95 3.78 -3.19
CA ARG A 68 -16.30 3.40 -3.64
C ARG A 68 -16.40 3.28 -5.15
N ALA A 69 -15.74 4.18 -5.87
CA ALA A 69 -15.69 4.16 -7.33
C ALA A 69 -14.95 2.93 -7.86
N ILE A 70 -13.78 2.60 -7.29
CA ILE A 70 -13.01 1.38 -7.65
C ILE A 70 -13.84 0.11 -7.44
N ILE A 71 -14.54 -0.01 -6.31
CA ILE A 71 -15.42 -1.16 -6.04
C ILE A 71 -16.54 -1.21 -7.07
N GLY A 72 -17.18 -0.06 -7.37
CA GLY A 72 -18.25 0.00 -8.36
C GLY A 72 -17.81 -0.35 -9.78
N LEU A 73 -16.59 0.06 -10.17
CA LEU A 73 -16.04 -0.32 -11.47
C LEU A 73 -15.79 -1.83 -11.56
N SER A 74 -15.23 -2.42 -10.50
CA SER A 74 -14.97 -3.86 -10.42
C SER A 74 -16.26 -4.67 -10.40
N ASP A 75 -17.27 -4.24 -9.65
CA ASP A 75 -18.58 -4.91 -9.56
C ASP A 75 -19.25 -5.00 -10.93
N LYS A 76 -19.22 -3.93 -11.73
CA LYS A 76 -19.75 -3.99 -13.11
C LYS A 76 -18.98 -4.98 -13.99
N ILE A 77 -17.67 -5.09 -13.85
CA ILE A 77 -16.87 -6.09 -14.59
C ILE A 77 -17.32 -7.49 -14.21
N ILE A 78 -17.47 -7.77 -12.91
CA ILE A 78 -17.93 -9.09 -12.43
C ILE A 78 -19.33 -9.41 -12.96
N LEU A 79 -20.25 -8.43 -12.95
CA LEU A 79 -21.65 -8.63 -13.34
C LEU A 79 -21.86 -8.71 -14.86
N ASN A 80 -21.17 -7.87 -15.62
CA ASN A 80 -21.40 -7.73 -17.07
C ASN A 80 -20.35 -8.47 -17.92
N GLY A 81 -19.20 -8.81 -17.34
CA GLY A 81 -18.09 -9.45 -18.07
C GLY A 81 -17.46 -8.57 -19.14
N SER A 82 -17.61 -7.25 -19.05
CA SER A 82 -17.11 -6.29 -20.04
C SER A 82 -16.12 -5.31 -19.42
N ASP A 83 -15.02 -5.05 -20.12
CA ASP A 83 -14.00 -4.06 -19.79
C ASP A 83 -14.48 -2.61 -20.00
N TYR A 84 -13.58 -1.66 -19.73
CA TYR A 84 -13.76 -0.23 -19.95
C TYR A 84 -12.90 0.27 -21.12
N ASN A 85 -13.41 1.24 -21.89
CA ASN A 85 -12.62 1.89 -22.93
C ASN A 85 -11.58 2.89 -22.37
N ASP A 86 -11.93 3.55 -21.27
CA ASP A 86 -11.07 4.49 -20.54
C ASP A 86 -11.45 4.40 -19.06
N SER A 87 -10.66 3.61 -18.33
CA SER A 87 -10.86 3.35 -16.91
C SER A 87 -10.62 4.59 -16.06
N ALA A 88 -9.68 5.44 -16.44
CA ALA A 88 -9.37 6.68 -15.73
C ALA A 88 -10.56 7.65 -15.81
N MET A 89 -11.12 7.85 -17.01
CA MET A 89 -12.31 8.68 -17.21
C MET A 89 -13.52 8.12 -16.47
N SER A 90 -13.72 6.81 -16.53
CA SER A 90 -14.82 6.13 -15.83
C SER A 90 -14.70 6.30 -14.31
N LEU A 91 -13.49 6.21 -13.76
CA LEU A 91 -13.21 6.41 -12.34
C LEU A 91 -13.47 7.86 -11.92
N MET A 92 -13.02 8.83 -12.72
CA MET A 92 -13.27 10.26 -12.46
C MET A 92 -14.77 10.59 -12.50
N GLU A 93 -15.50 10.06 -13.48
CA GLU A 93 -16.96 10.24 -13.57
C GLU A 93 -17.67 9.71 -12.33
N MET A 94 -17.31 8.49 -11.88
CA MET A 94 -17.88 7.92 -10.68
C MET A 94 -17.55 8.75 -9.43
N MET A 95 -16.32 9.24 -9.32
CA MET A 95 -15.88 10.01 -8.15
C MET A 95 -16.61 11.37 -8.03
N ASP A 96 -16.83 12.06 -9.15
CA ASP A 96 -17.48 13.38 -9.17
C ASP A 96 -19.01 13.29 -9.19
N ASN A 97 -19.55 12.52 -10.14
CA ASN A 97 -20.98 12.49 -10.44
C ASN A 97 -21.70 11.28 -9.84
N GLY A 98 -20.97 10.24 -9.46
CA GLY A 98 -21.58 8.98 -9.00
C GLY A 98 -22.26 8.21 -10.12
N THR A 99 -21.92 8.53 -11.37
CA THR A 99 -22.46 7.91 -12.57
C THR A 99 -21.37 7.16 -13.33
N LEU A 100 -21.80 6.25 -14.18
CA LEU A 100 -20.95 5.52 -15.10
C LEU A 100 -21.59 5.52 -16.49
N TYR A 101 -20.95 6.20 -17.45
CA TYR A 101 -21.53 6.51 -18.76
C TYR A 101 -22.89 7.21 -18.65
N GLY A 102 -23.04 8.11 -17.67
CA GLY A 102 -24.25 8.86 -17.37
C GLY A 102 -25.33 8.12 -16.60
N ASN A 103 -25.15 6.81 -16.31
CA ASN A 103 -26.10 6.04 -15.50
C ASN A 103 -25.70 6.06 -14.02
N GLU A 104 -26.68 6.29 -13.13
CA GLU A 104 -26.41 6.33 -11.69
C GLU A 104 -25.90 4.98 -11.15
N SER A 105 -24.89 5.05 -10.30
CA SER A 105 -24.33 3.90 -9.60
C SER A 105 -24.84 3.84 -8.16
N MET A 106 -25.50 2.74 -7.80
CA MET A 106 -26.04 2.54 -6.44
C MET A 106 -24.94 2.56 -5.37
N ILE A 107 -23.72 2.11 -5.68
CA ILE A 107 -22.62 2.10 -4.71
C ILE A 107 -22.08 3.52 -4.41
N MET A 108 -22.33 4.48 -5.30
CA MET A 108 -21.86 5.85 -5.18
C MET A 108 -22.85 6.79 -4.49
N VAL A 109 -24.07 6.34 -4.19
CA VAL A 109 -25.10 7.15 -3.54
C VAL A 109 -24.55 7.76 -2.25
N ASN A 110 -24.59 9.10 -2.15
CA ASN A 110 -24.06 9.89 -1.02
C ASN A 110 -22.54 9.81 -0.77
N ASN A 111 -21.75 9.23 -1.69
CA ASN A 111 -20.32 8.99 -1.55
C ASN A 111 -19.46 9.72 -2.61
N THR A 112 -20.01 10.67 -3.35
CA THR A 112 -19.27 11.46 -4.35
C THR A 112 -18.60 12.70 -3.74
N ILE A 113 -17.65 13.29 -4.47
CA ILE A 113 -17.00 14.56 -4.08
C ILE A 113 -18.04 15.67 -3.98
N SER A 114 -18.96 15.76 -4.96
CA SER A 114 -20.07 16.73 -4.96
C SER A 114 -21.01 16.57 -3.75
N ASN A 115 -21.29 15.33 -3.35
CA ASN A 115 -22.10 15.06 -2.16
C ASN A 115 -21.40 15.51 -0.87
N TRP A 116 -20.08 15.29 -0.76
CA TRP A 116 -19.29 15.82 0.35
C TRP A 116 -19.33 17.35 0.40
N THR A 117 -19.14 18.01 -0.75
CA THR A 117 -19.20 19.48 -0.86
C THR A 117 -20.53 20.01 -0.33
N THR A 118 -21.64 19.40 -0.76
CA THR A 118 -22.99 19.78 -0.32
C THR A 118 -23.18 19.54 1.18
N LYS A 119 -22.69 18.42 1.72
CA LYS A 119 -22.76 18.11 3.16
C LYS A 119 -22.03 19.16 4.00
N ILE A 120 -20.80 19.52 3.64
CA ILE A 120 -20.02 20.54 4.38
C ILE A 120 -20.68 21.91 4.30
N LEU A 121 -21.16 22.34 3.12
CA LEU A 121 -21.86 23.62 2.97
C LEU A 121 -23.20 23.68 3.71
N SER A 122 -23.81 22.52 4.02
CA SER A 122 -25.05 22.44 4.78
C SER A 122 -24.86 22.52 6.31
N ILE A 123 -23.62 22.43 6.81
CA ILE A 123 -23.37 22.48 8.25
C ILE A 123 -23.65 23.90 8.74
N PRO A 124 -24.55 24.09 9.72
CA PRO A 124 -24.84 25.41 10.28
C PRO A 124 -23.67 25.86 11.15
N VAL A 125 -22.72 26.56 10.54
CA VAL A 125 -21.60 27.24 11.23
C VAL A 125 -21.79 28.75 11.14
N ASN A 126 -21.20 29.50 12.08
CA ASN A 126 -21.19 30.97 12.06
C ASN A 126 -20.20 31.54 11.01
N PHE A 127 -19.84 30.75 10.00
CA PHE A 127 -18.91 31.11 8.94
C PHE A 127 -19.60 31.01 7.60
N ILE A 128 -19.24 31.90 6.68
CA ILE A 128 -19.58 31.81 5.27
C ILE A 128 -18.48 30.97 4.62
N VAL A 129 -18.85 29.78 4.15
CA VAL A 129 -17.94 28.86 3.46
C VAL A 129 -18.31 28.82 1.98
N SER A 130 -17.31 28.97 1.12
CA SER A 130 -17.40 28.77 -0.32
C SER A 130 -16.28 27.84 -0.74
N MET A 131 -16.59 26.83 -1.54
CA MET A 131 -15.58 25.92 -2.06
C MET A 131 -16.01 25.34 -3.40
N ASN A 132 -15.02 25.02 -4.21
CA ASN A 132 -15.18 24.34 -5.47
C ASN A 132 -13.91 23.56 -5.80
N HIS A 133 -14.05 22.59 -6.69
CA HIS A 133 -12.95 21.79 -7.18
C HIS A 133 -12.95 21.76 -8.70
N SER A 134 -11.79 21.53 -9.29
CA SER A 134 -11.60 21.38 -10.72
C SER A 134 -10.40 20.48 -11.03
N ASN A 135 -10.28 20.05 -12.28
CA ASN A 135 -9.15 19.25 -12.76
C ASN A 135 -8.91 17.98 -11.94
N LEU A 136 -10.00 17.25 -11.63
CA LEU A 136 -9.86 15.89 -11.10
C LEU A 136 -9.09 15.04 -12.10
N SER A 137 -8.10 14.30 -11.61
CA SER A 137 -7.28 13.37 -12.39
C SER A 137 -6.98 12.15 -11.54
N VAL A 138 -6.86 11.00 -12.18
CA VAL A 138 -6.53 9.73 -11.52
C VAL A 138 -5.40 9.05 -12.28
N VAL A 139 -4.41 8.54 -11.56
CA VAL A 139 -3.27 7.82 -12.14
C VAL A 139 -2.86 6.66 -11.24
N ASN A 140 -2.28 5.60 -11.82
CA ASN A 140 -1.63 4.59 -11.01
C ASN A 140 -0.28 5.11 -10.50
N TYR A 141 -0.10 5.15 -9.18
CA TYR A 141 1.04 5.81 -8.55
C TYR A 141 2.24 4.90 -8.35
N ASP A 142 2.04 3.70 -7.80
CA ASP A 142 3.12 2.77 -7.41
C ASP A 142 2.74 1.29 -7.62
N GLY A 143 1.66 1.01 -8.34
CA GLY A 143 1.11 -0.33 -8.54
C GLY A 143 0.03 -0.68 -7.53
N PHE A 144 0.21 -0.32 -6.25
CA PHE A 144 -0.72 -0.64 -5.16
C PHE A 144 -1.60 0.55 -4.72
N HIS A 145 -1.37 1.73 -5.27
CA HIS A 145 -2.16 2.93 -5.00
C HIS A 145 -2.60 3.63 -6.29
N ILE A 146 -3.86 4.08 -6.30
CA ILE A 146 -4.35 5.05 -7.26
C ILE A 146 -4.26 6.44 -6.64
N ARG A 147 -3.56 7.36 -7.30
CA ARG A 147 -3.52 8.76 -6.87
C ARG A 147 -4.65 9.52 -7.55
N ALA A 148 -5.55 10.07 -6.75
CA ALA A 148 -6.54 11.05 -7.18
C ALA A 148 -6.03 12.45 -6.85
N SER A 149 -5.88 13.31 -7.86
CA SER A 149 -5.40 14.67 -7.72
C SER A 149 -6.42 15.66 -8.23
N VAL A 150 -6.58 16.78 -7.54
CA VAL A 150 -7.60 17.78 -7.83
C VAL A 150 -7.14 19.17 -7.40
N ASN A 151 -7.59 20.20 -8.11
CA ASN A 151 -7.40 21.58 -7.72
C ASN A 151 -8.59 22.03 -6.88
N PHE A 152 -8.33 22.47 -5.65
CA PHE A 152 -9.35 22.87 -4.70
C PHE A 152 -9.23 24.38 -4.42
N ASN A 153 -10.37 25.08 -4.43
CA ASN A 153 -10.45 26.43 -3.90
C ASN A 153 -11.39 26.43 -2.70
N ILE A 154 -10.97 27.13 -1.65
CA ILE A 154 -11.74 27.29 -0.42
C ILE A 154 -11.64 28.72 0.06
N SER A 155 -12.77 29.26 0.48
CA SER A 155 -12.85 30.52 1.21
C SER A 155 -13.74 30.35 2.42
N VAL A 156 -13.24 30.77 3.57
CA VAL A 156 -13.96 30.80 4.84
C VAL A 156 -13.89 32.22 5.38
N SER A 157 -15.03 32.82 5.68
CA SER A 157 -15.09 34.13 6.33
C SER A 157 -16.07 34.16 7.48
N ASP A 158 -15.79 35.01 8.47
CA ASP A 158 -16.76 35.35 9.51
C ASP A 158 -17.91 36.19 8.94
N ASN A 159 -19.10 36.05 9.54
CA ASN A 159 -20.30 36.79 9.16
C ASN A 159 -20.16 38.32 9.34
N ASN A 160 -19.32 38.77 10.27
CA ASN A 160 -19.09 40.19 10.53
C ASN A 160 -17.92 40.76 9.71
N GLY A 161 -17.29 39.94 8.85
CA GLY A 161 -16.20 40.36 7.97
C GLY A 161 -14.88 40.64 8.69
N ILE A 162 -14.72 40.16 9.94
CA ILE A 162 -13.53 40.40 10.76
C ILE A 162 -12.32 39.62 10.24
N ALA A 163 -12.53 38.36 9.83
CA ALA A 163 -11.50 37.51 9.29
C ALA A 163 -11.99 36.76 8.04
N LYS A 164 -11.09 36.61 7.08
CA LYS A 164 -11.29 35.80 5.86
C LYS A 164 -10.01 35.03 5.57
N MET A 165 -10.16 33.74 5.32
CA MET A 165 -9.12 32.89 4.75
C MET A 165 -9.56 32.49 3.35
N GLU A 166 -8.63 32.56 2.41
CA GLU A 166 -8.88 32.17 1.03
C GLU A 166 -7.65 31.44 0.49
N ARG A 167 -7.93 30.36 -0.23
CA ARG A 167 -6.96 29.57 -0.97
C ARG A 167 -7.54 29.27 -2.32
N VAL A 168 -6.78 29.58 -3.37
CA VAL A 168 -7.17 29.36 -4.75
C VAL A 168 -6.15 28.47 -5.40
N ASN A 169 -6.64 27.46 -6.10
CA ASN A 169 -5.90 26.50 -6.89
C ASN A 169 -4.89 25.70 -6.06
N VAL A 170 -5.32 25.24 -4.88
CA VAL A 170 -4.52 24.35 -4.05
C VAL A 170 -4.53 22.98 -4.68
N TYR A 171 -3.35 22.44 -4.95
CA TYR A 171 -3.20 21.08 -5.45
C TYR A 171 -3.33 20.12 -4.27
N ASN A 172 -4.42 19.37 -4.25
CA ASN A 172 -4.68 18.33 -3.26
C ASN A 172 -4.62 16.98 -3.96
N TYR A 173 -4.11 15.97 -3.26
CA TYR A 173 -4.10 14.60 -3.74
C TYR A 173 -4.39 13.64 -2.59
N ALA A 174 -4.87 12.46 -2.95
CA ALA A 174 -5.04 11.35 -2.04
C ALA A 174 -4.60 10.06 -2.71
N ASP A 175 -3.88 9.23 -1.94
CA ASP A 175 -3.43 7.91 -2.39
C ASP A 175 -4.41 6.84 -1.90
N ILE A 176 -5.11 6.22 -2.84
CA ILE A 176 -6.14 5.22 -2.59
C ILE A 176 -5.51 3.84 -2.71
N SER A 177 -5.36 3.15 -1.58
CA SER A 177 -4.83 1.78 -1.56
C SER A 177 -5.77 0.81 -2.27
N LEU A 178 -5.16 -0.05 -3.10
CA LEU A 178 -5.78 -1.16 -3.81
C LEU A 178 -5.78 -2.45 -3.00
N GLU A 179 -5.21 -2.46 -1.79
CA GLU A 179 -5.25 -3.62 -0.90
C GLU A 179 -6.70 -4.03 -0.63
N SER A 180 -6.98 -5.33 -0.73
CA SER A 180 -8.31 -5.92 -0.64
C SER A 180 -9.31 -5.51 -1.74
N MET A 181 -8.87 -4.79 -2.78
CA MET A 181 -9.70 -4.53 -3.97
C MET A 181 -9.65 -5.72 -4.92
N GLU A 182 -10.72 -5.94 -5.66
CA GLU A 182 -10.78 -6.99 -6.69
C GLU A 182 -9.81 -6.68 -7.84
N ASP A 183 -9.09 -7.70 -8.32
CA ASP A 183 -8.30 -7.65 -9.56
C ASP A 183 -9.19 -7.95 -10.77
N PRO A 184 -9.47 -6.96 -11.64
CA PRO A 184 -10.43 -7.11 -12.72
C PRO A 184 -10.05 -8.14 -13.78
N LEU A 185 -8.77 -8.51 -13.91
CA LEU A 185 -8.35 -9.47 -14.94
C LEU A 185 -8.96 -10.86 -14.72
N PHE A 186 -9.12 -11.29 -13.47
CA PHE A 186 -9.68 -12.61 -13.18
C PHE A 186 -11.12 -12.74 -13.65
N PRO A 187 -12.08 -11.89 -13.22
CA PRO A 187 -13.44 -11.96 -13.70
C PRO A 187 -13.56 -11.71 -15.20
N LEU A 188 -12.77 -10.80 -15.80
CA LEU A 188 -12.78 -10.57 -17.25
C LEU A 188 -12.41 -11.82 -18.04
N ASN A 189 -11.36 -12.54 -17.63
CA ASN A 189 -10.84 -13.69 -18.37
C ASN A 189 -11.48 -15.02 -17.98
N THR A 190 -12.32 -15.03 -16.94
CA THR A 190 -12.98 -16.24 -16.44
C THR A 190 -14.50 -16.15 -16.44
N ASN A 191 -15.07 -15.12 -17.08
CA ASN A 191 -16.51 -14.83 -17.09
C ASN A 191 -17.11 -14.71 -15.68
N GLY A 192 -16.36 -14.08 -14.76
CA GLY A 192 -16.77 -13.86 -13.37
C GLY A 192 -16.71 -15.10 -12.48
N LEU A 193 -16.21 -16.25 -12.95
CA LEU A 193 -16.15 -17.49 -12.16
C LEU A 193 -15.05 -17.46 -11.10
N ILE A 194 -13.95 -16.77 -11.37
CA ILE A 194 -12.84 -16.61 -10.44
C ILE A 194 -12.70 -15.13 -10.13
N THR A 195 -12.63 -14.85 -8.83
CA THR A 195 -12.41 -13.53 -8.26
C THR A 195 -11.18 -13.59 -7.36
N ARG A 196 -10.43 -12.50 -7.30
CA ARG A 196 -9.23 -12.39 -6.47
C ARG A 196 -9.06 -10.97 -5.96
N SER A 197 -8.85 -10.86 -4.66
CA SER A 197 -8.46 -9.60 -4.01
C SER A 197 -6.95 -9.38 -4.10
N ILE A 198 -6.56 -8.14 -4.38
CA ILE A 198 -5.17 -7.70 -4.35
C ILE A 198 -4.65 -7.75 -2.91
N LYS A 199 -3.54 -8.44 -2.73
CA LYS A 199 -2.83 -8.61 -1.45
C LYS A 199 -1.34 -8.44 -1.71
N MET A 200 -0.72 -7.40 -1.19
CA MET A 200 0.71 -7.15 -1.40
C MET A 200 1.57 -8.25 -0.76
N SER A 201 2.60 -8.71 -1.47
CA SER A 201 3.58 -9.64 -0.88
C SER A 201 4.35 -8.99 0.27
N PRO A 202 4.52 -9.70 1.41
CA PRO A 202 5.33 -9.21 2.52
C PRO A 202 6.84 -9.39 2.30
N TYR A 203 7.27 -9.97 1.17
CA TYR A 203 8.65 -10.36 0.93
C TYR A 203 9.35 -9.46 -0.10
N ASP A 204 10.58 -9.06 0.20
CA ASP A 204 11.40 -8.23 -0.68
C ASP A 204 12.03 -9.01 -1.85
N TYR A 205 12.13 -10.33 -1.73
CA TYR A 205 12.70 -11.20 -2.76
C TYR A 205 11.93 -12.52 -2.88
N ARG A 206 12.13 -13.22 -4.00
CA ARG A 206 11.33 -14.38 -4.42
C ARG A 206 12.07 -15.69 -4.30
N ALA A 207 13.36 -15.67 -4.62
CA ALA A 207 14.25 -16.79 -4.42
C ALA A 207 15.65 -16.28 -4.09
N LYS A 208 16.29 -16.94 -3.12
CA LYS A 208 17.66 -16.66 -2.72
C LYS A 208 18.35 -17.96 -2.33
N LYS A 209 19.47 -18.24 -2.98
CA LYS A 209 20.38 -19.29 -2.52
C LYS A 209 21.08 -18.81 -1.26
N ILE A 210 20.87 -19.49 -0.13
CA ILE A 210 21.51 -19.12 1.14
C ILE A 210 22.83 -19.87 1.29
N VAL A 211 22.83 -21.18 1.10
CA VAL A 211 23.96 -22.05 1.39
C VAL A 211 24.30 -22.89 0.18
N THR A 212 25.58 -23.02 -0.13
CA THR A 212 26.10 -24.07 -1.03
C THR A 212 27.00 -24.98 -0.22
N GLY A 213 26.73 -26.28 -0.27
CA GLY A 213 27.50 -27.30 0.43
C GLY A 213 28.55 -27.97 -0.46
N THR A 214 29.21 -28.96 0.14
CA THR A 214 30.12 -29.90 -0.53
C THR A 214 29.39 -31.19 -0.92
N PHE A 215 28.50 -31.68 -0.04
CA PHE A 215 27.70 -32.89 -0.27
C PHE A 215 26.21 -32.54 -0.22
N SER A 216 25.42 -33.24 -1.02
CA SER A 216 23.96 -33.14 -0.96
C SER A 216 23.28 -34.40 -1.49
N GLU A 217 22.10 -34.71 -0.97
CA GLU A 217 21.24 -35.77 -1.48
C GLU A 217 19.78 -35.32 -1.45
N GLY A 218 18.98 -35.84 -2.39
CA GLY A 218 17.54 -35.60 -2.48
C GLY A 218 17.11 -34.15 -2.64
N TYR A 219 15.83 -33.92 -2.41
CA TYR A 219 15.24 -32.60 -2.34
C TYR A 219 14.08 -32.62 -1.33
N CYS A 220 13.91 -31.54 -0.59
CA CYS A 220 12.87 -31.41 0.42
C CYS A 220 12.67 -29.94 0.77
N SER A 221 11.51 -29.63 1.35
CA SER A 221 11.17 -28.29 1.82
C SER A 221 10.47 -28.38 3.16
N GLY A 222 10.71 -27.44 4.06
CA GLY A 222 9.98 -27.35 5.32
C GLY A 222 10.53 -26.28 6.26
N GLU A 223 9.84 -26.12 7.38
CA GLU A 223 10.20 -25.19 8.45
C GLU A 223 11.55 -25.54 9.04
N VAL A 224 12.39 -24.53 9.25
CA VAL A 224 13.72 -24.68 9.85
C VAL A 224 13.62 -24.77 11.37
N THR A 225 14.44 -25.66 11.93
CA THR A 225 14.74 -25.68 13.36
C THR A 225 16.24 -25.70 13.61
N PHE A 226 16.65 -25.08 14.71
CA PHE A 226 18.02 -25.13 15.22
C PHE A 226 18.15 -26.05 16.45
N ASP A 227 17.02 -26.59 16.93
CA ASP A 227 17.00 -27.53 18.04
C ASP A 227 17.10 -28.96 17.52
N LYS A 228 18.16 -29.66 17.95
CA LYS A 228 18.42 -31.07 17.60
C LYS A 228 17.35 -32.04 18.12
N MET A 229 16.44 -31.59 18.98
CA MET A 229 15.34 -32.38 19.52
C MET A 229 13.96 -32.04 18.92
N ASP A 230 13.80 -30.91 18.22
CA ASP A 230 12.51 -30.49 17.63
C ASP A 230 12.34 -31.04 16.20
N CYS A 231 12.06 -32.33 16.07
CA CYS A 231 12.01 -33.01 14.77
C CYS A 231 10.60 -33.25 14.22
N ASN A 232 9.67 -32.31 14.39
CA ASN A 232 8.29 -32.44 13.89
C ASN A 232 8.19 -32.20 12.36
N SER A 233 8.82 -33.04 11.54
CA SER A 233 8.90 -32.86 10.07
C SER A 233 9.55 -31.53 9.66
N LYS A 234 10.56 -31.12 10.44
CA LYS A 234 11.34 -29.90 10.23
C LYS A 234 12.65 -30.19 9.52
N ILE A 235 13.27 -29.14 8.99
CA ILE A 235 14.63 -29.18 8.48
C ILE A 235 15.59 -28.70 9.59
N LEU A 236 16.47 -29.59 10.05
CA LEU A 236 17.47 -29.23 11.05
C LEU A 236 18.62 -28.46 10.40
N VAL A 237 18.99 -27.33 11.00
CA VAL A 237 20.21 -26.60 10.68
C VAL A 237 21.15 -26.65 11.89
N ALA A 238 22.33 -27.23 11.73
CA ALA A 238 23.28 -27.39 12.83
C ALA A 238 24.74 -27.31 12.35
N ASP A 239 25.66 -26.88 13.21
CA ASP A 239 27.09 -26.83 12.89
C ASP A 239 27.66 -28.23 12.61
N ASN A 240 27.18 -29.24 13.33
CA ASN A 240 27.65 -30.62 13.24
C ASN A 240 26.51 -31.63 13.44
N ALA A 241 26.74 -32.84 12.93
CA ALA A 241 25.80 -33.96 13.03
C ALA A 241 25.86 -34.69 14.40
N SER A 242 26.74 -34.28 15.31
CA SER A 242 26.91 -34.96 16.59
C SER A 242 25.66 -34.82 17.47
N GLY A 243 25.19 -35.95 18.01
CA GLY A 243 24.03 -35.99 18.90
C GLY A 243 22.67 -35.79 18.22
N VAL A 244 22.61 -35.93 16.90
CA VAL A 244 21.35 -35.79 16.15
C VAL A 244 20.72 -37.16 15.85
N SER A 245 19.40 -37.25 16.05
CA SER A 245 18.60 -38.39 15.62
C SER A 245 18.06 -38.17 14.20
N PHE A 246 18.74 -38.72 13.19
CA PHE A 246 18.45 -38.48 11.77
C PHE A 246 17.03 -38.85 11.34
N GLY A 247 16.45 -39.91 11.91
CA GLY A 247 15.22 -40.52 11.41
C GLY A 247 13.92 -39.74 11.60
N CYS A 248 13.95 -38.59 12.29
CA CYS A 248 12.75 -37.77 12.49
C CYS A 248 12.77 -36.41 11.77
N PHE A 249 13.89 -36.01 11.16
CA PHE A 249 13.94 -34.79 10.36
C PHE A 249 13.63 -35.09 8.88
N ASP A 250 12.91 -34.18 8.22
CA ASP A 250 12.61 -34.31 6.78
C ASP A 250 13.80 -33.92 5.92
N GLY A 251 14.69 -33.08 6.47
CA GLY A 251 15.94 -32.69 5.83
C GLY A 251 16.95 -32.11 6.81
N MET A 252 18.19 -31.93 6.34
CA MET A 252 19.28 -31.38 7.14
C MET A 252 20.20 -30.43 6.38
N VAL A 253 20.63 -29.36 7.05
CA VAL A 253 21.75 -28.52 6.61
C VAL A 253 22.82 -28.53 7.68
N ILE A 254 23.96 -29.17 7.39
CA ILE A 254 25.05 -29.37 8.37
C ILE A 254 26.30 -28.58 7.99
N GLY A 255 26.89 -27.89 8.97
CA GLY A 255 28.10 -27.10 8.76
C GLY A 255 29.32 -27.94 8.38
N ASP A 256 29.54 -29.03 9.11
CA ASP A 256 30.62 -29.98 8.85
C ASP A 256 30.51 -30.65 7.47
N SER A 257 31.66 -30.89 6.85
CA SER A 257 31.76 -31.59 5.56
C SER A 257 31.67 -33.10 5.76
N VAL A 258 30.45 -33.59 6.00
CA VAL A 258 30.15 -35.02 6.23
C VAL A 258 29.12 -35.50 5.22
N ASN A 259 29.40 -36.62 4.57
CA ASN A 259 28.41 -37.28 3.72
C ASN A 259 27.41 -38.06 4.59
N LEU A 260 26.13 -37.69 4.54
CA LEU A 260 25.03 -38.29 5.31
C LEU A 260 24.18 -39.28 4.49
N SER A 261 24.65 -39.67 3.30
CA SER A 261 23.93 -40.60 2.43
C SER A 261 23.57 -41.91 3.14
N GLY A 262 22.32 -42.34 2.96
CA GLY A 262 21.74 -43.51 3.61
C GLY A 262 21.30 -43.30 5.07
N SER A 263 21.60 -42.14 5.67
CA SER A 263 21.10 -41.77 7.01
C SER A 263 19.86 -40.88 6.93
N ILE A 264 19.78 -40.01 5.92
CA ILE A 264 18.65 -39.13 5.63
C ILE A 264 18.46 -39.00 4.12
N ASN A 265 17.22 -38.84 3.68
CA ASN A 265 16.89 -38.76 2.25
C ASN A 265 17.18 -37.40 1.63
N CYS A 266 17.33 -36.36 2.44
CA CYS A 266 17.50 -34.98 1.99
C CYS A 266 18.51 -34.25 2.88
N PHE A 267 19.65 -33.83 2.33
CA PHE A 267 20.59 -33.00 3.08
C PHE A 267 21.50 -32.15 2.19
N VAL A 268 22.08 -31.11 2.80
CA VAL A 268 23.24 -30.36 2.31
C VAL A 268 24.25 -30.27 3.45
N SER A 269 25.52 -30.52 3.19
CA SER A 269 26.57 -30.43 4.21
C SER A 269 27.88 -29.85 3.70
N GLY A 270 28.72 -29.37 4.59
CA GLY A 270 30.05 -28.85 4.27
C GLY A 270 30.10 -27.34 4.00
N ASN A 271 29.29 -26.58 4.73
CA ASN A 271 29.39 -25.12 4.77
C ASN A 271 29.38 -24.63 6.22
N SER A 272 30.55 -24.28 6.76
CA SER A 272 30.72 -23.88 8.17
C SER A 272 29.91 -22.64 8.59
N SER A 273 29.41 -21.86 7.64
CA SER A 273 28.61 -20.65 7.89
C SER A 273 27.10 -20.90 7.72
N ALA A 274 26.67 -22.12 7.43
CA ALA A 274 25.27 -22.43 7.15
C ALA A 274 24.30 -22.00 8.25
N LEU A 275 24.64 -22.27 9.52
CA LEU A 275 23.80 -21.93 10.67
C LEU A 275 23.60 -20.42 10.79
N GLU A 276 24.69 -19.64 10.71
CA GLU A 276 24.64 -18.17 10.79
C GLU A 276 23.87 -17.56 9.61
N MET A 277 24.15 -18.03 8.39
CA MET A 277 23.52 -17.50 7.17
C MET A 277 22.01 -17.79 7.14
N ILE A 278 21.58 -18.98 7.56
CA ILE A 278 20.15 -19.32 7.59
C ILE A 278 19.45 -18.58 8.73
N ASN A 279 20.02 -18.56 9.94
CA ASN A 279 19.40 -17.87 11.08
C ASN A 279 19.24 -16.35 10.84
N SER A 280 20.27 -15.70 10.30
CA SER A 280 20.21 -14.27 9.93
C SER A 280 19.20 -13.99 8.81
N THR A 281 19.04 -14.90 7.86
CA THR A 281 18.06 -14.75 6.77
C THR A 281 16.63 -14.92 7.28
N ILE A 282 16.35 -15.93 8.12
CA ILE A 282 15.03 -16.13 8.72
C ILE A 282 14.68 -14.96 9.64
N SER A 283 15.62 -14.52 10.48
CA SER A 283 15.39 -13.41 11.42
C SER A 283 15.10 -12.08 10.72
N SER A 284 15.69 -11.84 9.54
CA SER A 284 15.48 -10.60 8.79
C SER A 284 14.22 -10.62 7.93
N THR A 285 13.76 -11.79 7.48
CA THR A 285 12.62 -11.92 6.56
C THR A 285 11.33 -12.39 7.21
N GLY A 286 11.40 -13.06 8.35
CA GLY A 286 10.27 -13.73 8.98
C GLY A 286 9.81 -15.02 8.30
N TYR A 287 10.40 -15.41 7.16
CA TYR A 287 10.07 -16.65 6.46
C TYR A 287 10.97 -17.79 6.95
N GLY A 288 10.35 -18.76 7.62
CA GLY A 288 11.03 -19.84 8.34
C GLY A 288 11.35 -21.09 7.50
N ASP A 289 10.89 -21.16 6.26
CA ASP A 289 11.03 -22.35 5.42
C ASP A 289 12.28 -22.29 4.54
N ILE A 290 12.85 -23.46 4.25
CA ILE A 290 13.90 -23.61 3.22
C ILE A 290 13.61 -24.77 2.29
N TYR A 291 14.22 -24.73 1.12
CA TYR A 291 14.23 -25.79 0.12
C TYR A 291 15.65 -26.28 -0.13
N ILE A 292 15.87 -27.59 0.01
CA ILE A 292 17.14 -28.24 -0.30
C ILE A 292 17.07 -28.82 -1.71
N ASP A 293 18.09 -28.53 -2.51
CA ASP A 293 18.21 -29.01 -3.90
C ASP A 293 19.56 -29.68 -4.13
N ASN A 294 19.54 -30.98 -4.42
CA ASN A 294 20.76 -31.74 -4.72
C ASN A 294 21.42 -31.34 -6.05
N LYS A 295 20.66 -30.91 -7.06
CA LYS A 295 21.23 -30.52 -8.36
C LYS A 295 22.14 -29.30 -8.24
N THR A 296 21.77 -28.34 -7.38
CA THR A 296 22.57 -27.15 -7.07
C THR A 296 23.45 -27.29 -5.83
N VAL A 297 23.40 -28.45 -5.14
CA VAL A 297 24.12 -28.73 -3.88
C VAL A 297 23.89 -27.61 -2.86
N SER A 298 22.66 -27.12 -2.76
CA SER A 298 22.37 -25.86 -2.08
C SER A 298 21.07 -25.88 -1.30
N ALA A 299 21.00 -25.04 -0.27
CA ALA A 299 19.78 -24.69 0.43
C ALA A 299 19.31 -23.29 0.01
N TRP A 300 18.03 -23.20 -0.31
CA TRP A 300 17.35 -22.05 -0.88
C TRP A 300 16.27 -21.54 0.04
N HIS A 301 16.10 -20.24 0.05
CA HIS A 301 14.94 -19.56 0.62
C HIS A 301 14.04 -19.15 -0.53
N LEU A 302 12.81 -19.64 -0.53
CA LEU A 302 11.87 -19.49 -1.64
C LEU A 302 10.54 -18.86 -1.17
N PRO A 303 10.51 -17.59 -0.73
CA PRO A 303 9.26 -16.94 -0.34
C PRO A 303 8.19 -16.94 -1.44
N LEU A 304 8.61 -17.02 -2.71
CA LEU A 304 7.70 -17.17 -3.83
C LEU A 304 6.75 -18.35 -3.67
N ARG A 305 7.13 -19.41 -2.94
CA ARG A 305 6.22 -20.53 -2.68
C ARG A 305 4.97 -20.08 -1.92
N ASP A 306 5.15 -19.29 -0.87
CA ASP A 306 4.06 -18.71 -0.09
C ASP A 306 3.30 -17.66 -0.91
N GLU A 307 3.99 -16.87 -1.75
CA GLU A 307 3.33 -15.97 -2.71
C GLU A 307 2.42 -16.67 -3.71
N LEU A 308 2.78 -17.88 -4.13
CA LEU A 308 1.96 -18.70 -5.02
C LEU A 308 0.77 -19.33 -4.29
N ASP A 309 0.95 -19.77 -3.04
CA ASP A 309 -0.10 -20.41 -2.24
C ASP A 309 -1.13 -19.39 -1.71
N GLU A 310 -0.66 -18.27 -1.17
CA GLU A 310 -1.51 -17.19 -0.62
C GLU A 310 -2.05 -16.25 -1.69
N GLY A 311 -1.53 -16.37 -2.90
CA GLY A 311 -1.92 -15.54 -4.01
C GLY A 311 -1.53 -14.07 -3.85
N TYR A 312 -0.31 -13.79 -3.43
CA TYR A 312 0.21 -12.42 -3.32
C TYR A 312 0.41 -11.73 -4.69
N TYR A 313 0.52 -10.41 -4.63
CA TYR A 313 0.83 -9.51 -5.72
C TYR A 313 2.21 -8.88 -5.50
N ILE A 314 2.89 -8.62 -6.61
CA ILE A 314 4.27 -8.13 -6.65
C ILE A 314 4.35 -6.96 -7.64
N GLU A 315 5.19 -5.98 -7.35
CA GLU A 315 5.52 -4.93 -8.33
C GLU A 315 6.30 -5.54 -9.51
N GLY A 316 5.97 -5.16 -10.74
CA GLY A 316 6.60 -5.79 -11.88
C GLY A 316 6.51 -5.07 -13.21
N ASN A 317 6.35 -5.84 -14.29
CA ASN A 317 6.26 -5.36 -15.68
C ASN A 317 4.91 -5.73 -16.35
N GLY A 318 3.89 -6.07 -15.55
CA GLY A 318 2.55 -6.36 -16.06
C GLY A 318 1.74 -5.09 -16.36
N PRO A 319 0.42 -5.21 -16.52
CA PRO A 319 -0.48 -4.07 -16.52
C PRO A 319 -0.72 -3.53 -15.11
N ASP A 320 -0.85 -2.21 -15.00
CA ASP A 320 -1.33 -1.56 -13.79
C ASP A 320 -2.85 -1.73 -13.60
N TYR A 321 -3.35 -1.32 -12.45
CA TYR A 321 -4.77 -1.49 -12.10
C TYR A 321 -5.75 -0.85 -13.09
N LEU A 322 -5.43 0.32 -13.66
CA LEU A 322 -6.31 1.01 -14.60
C LEU A 322 -6.37 0.24 -15.91
N LYS A 323 -5.22 -0.18 -16.45
CA LYS A 323 -5.17 -1.06 -17.63
C LYS A 323 -5.89 -2.39 -17.42
N ARG A 324 -5.82 -2.96 -16.20
CA ARG A 324 -6.54 -4.19 -15.85
C ARG A 324 -8.06 -4.03 -15.92
N LEU A 325 -8.59 -2.87 -15.55
CA LEU A 325 -10.02 -2.53 -15.75
C LEU A 325 -10.38 -2.46 -17.25
N GLU A 326 -9.43 -2.09 -18.10
CA GLU A 326 -9.61 -1.98 -19.56
C GLU A 326 -9.36 -3.30 -20.29
N GLY A 327 -9.02 -4.38 -19.57
CA GLY A 327 -8.59 -5.64 -20.20
C GLY A 327 -7.26 -5.51 -20.97
N ASP A 328 -6.55 -4.38 -20.86
CA ASP A 328 -5.27 -4.15 -21.50
C ASP A 328 -4.17 -4.89 -20.73
N LEU A 329 -3.63 -5.93 -21.36
CA LEU A 329 -2.56 -6.76 -20.80
C LEU A 329 -1.15 -6.17 -21.04
N SER A 330 -1.06 -4.99 -21.65
CA SER A 330 0.23 -4.37 -21.98
C SER A 330 0.95 -3.83 -20.74
N PRO A 331 2.30 -3.98 -20.68
CA PRO A 331 3.11 -3.47 -19.57
C PRO A 331 2.89 -2.00 -19.24
N SER A 332 3.06 -1.63 -17.97
CA SER A 332 3.21 -0.25 -17.52
C SER A 332 4.26 -0.11 -16.41
N GLN A 333 4.66 1.12 -16.12
CA GLN A 333 5.76 1.41 -15.19
C GLN A 333 5.42 1.06 -13.73
N ASN A 334 4.17 1.24 -13.33
CA ASN A 334 3.68 1.04 -11.97
C ASN A 334 2.73 -0.15 -11.94
N SER A 335 3.24 -1.33 -12.24
CA SER A 335 2.40 -2.47 -12.55
C SER A 335 2.26 -3.48 -11.42
N LEU A 336 1.20 -4.27 -11.53
CA LEU A 336 0.92 -5.39 -10.67
C LEU A 336 1.24 -6.69 -11.41
N GLU A 337 1.91 -7.61 -10.73
CA GLU A 337 2.11 -8.97 -11.17
C GLU A 337 1.53 -9.94 -10.16
N THR A 338 0.96 -11.01 -10.69
CA THR A 338 0.48 -12.13 -9.89
C THR A 338 0.45 -13.38 -10.76
N PHE A 339 0.27 -14.54 -10.14
CA PHE A 339 0.31 -15.82 -10.82
C PHE A 339 -1.06 -16.50 -10.83
N ILE A 340 -1.41 -17.12 -11.96
CA ILE A 340 -2.60 -17.95 -12.08
C ILE A 340 -2.28 -19.34 -11.52
N ASN A 341 -3.08 -19.77 -10.55
CA ASN A 341 -3.06 -21.15 -10.12
C ASN A 341 -3.95 -21.96 -11.07
N ALA A 342 -3.32 -22.83 -11.87
CA ALA A 342 -4.04 -23.64 -12.86
C ALA A 342 -5.11 -24.53 -12.21
N ARG A 343 -4.95 -24.93 -10.94
CA ARG A 343 -5.95 -25.74 -10.22
C ARG A 343 -7.25 -24.99 -9.95
N ASP A 344 -7.18 -23.66 -9.81
CA ASP A 344 -8.37 -22.83 -9.63
C ASP A 344 -9.22 -22.85 -10.92
N LEU A 345 -8.56 -22.78 -12.08
CA LEU A 345 -9.23 -22.91 -13.38
C LEU A 345 -9.90 -24.27 -13.54
N GLU A 346 -9.18 -25.34 -13.18
CA GLU A 346 -9.64 -26.74 -13.21
C GLU A 346 -10.93 -26.93 -12.40
N THR A 347 -11.01 -26.32 -11.23
CA THR A 347 -12.17 -26.39 -10.32
C THR A 347 -13.45 -25.87 -10.97
N TYR A 348 -13.33 -24.87 -11.85
CA TYR A 348 -14.45 -24.29 -12.59
C TYR A 348 -14.60 -24.83 -14.02
N SER A 349 -13.92 -25.93 -14.35
CA SER A 349 -13.91 -26.53 -15.70
C SER A 349 -13.44 -25.57 -16.80
N ILE A 350 -12.60 -24.60 -16.45
CA ILE A 350 -11.97 -23.68 -17.41
C ILE A 350 -10.77 -24.40 -18.05
N PRO A 351 -10.64 -24.41 -19.38
CA PRO A 351 -9.52 -25.07 -20.06
C PRO A 351 -8.16 -24.53 -19.62
N ILE A 352 -7.24 -25.42 -19.27
CA ILE A 352 -5.90 -25.07 -18.83
C ILE A 352 -4.94 -25.04 -20.02
N LYS A 353 -4.18 -23.96 -20.14
CA LYS A 353 -3.02 -23.86 -21.04
C LYS A 353 -1.83 -24.56 -20.38
N GLU A 354 -1.69 -25.86 -20.61
CA GLU A 354 -0.70 -26.72 -19.93
C GLU A 354 0.71 -26.14 -19.91
N ASN A 355 1.28 -25.71 -21.03
CA ASN A 355 2.68 -25.27 -21.11
C ASN A 355 2.87 -23.75 -21.06
N GLN A 356 1.87 -23.01 -20.58
CA GLN A 356 1.91 -21.56 -20.54
C GLN A 356 2.59 -21.07 -19.25
N VAL A 357 3.32 -19.95 -19.35
CA VAL A 357 3.82 -19.19 -18.20
C VAL A 357 2.66 -18.80 -17.26
N SER A 358 2.82 -19.05 -15.97
CA SER A 358 1.81 -18.81 -14.94
C SER A 358 1.64 -17.35 -14.53
N LEU A 359 2.41 -16.39 -15.06
CA LEU A 359 2.13 -14.97 -14.81
C LEU A 359 0.77 -14.61 -15.42
N CYS A 360 -0.14 -14.08 -14.60
CA CYS A 360 -1.55 -13.85 -14.93
C CYS A 360 -1.75 -13.12 -16.27
N TYR A 361 -1.09 -11.97 -16.47
CA TYR A 361 -1.27 -11.20 -17.71
C TYR A 361 -0.71 -11.90 -18.96
N LEU A 362 0.35 -12.70 -18.83
CA LEU A 362 0.89 -13.51 -19.93
C LEU A 362 0.01 -14.74 -20.19
N TYR A 363 -0.52 -15.34 -19.13
CA TYR A 363 -1.39 -16.49 -19.23
C TYR A 363 -2.69 -16.18 -19.97
N PHE A 364 -3.31 -15.03 -19.64
CA PHE A 364 -4.54 -14.57 -20.26
C PHE A 364 -4.34 -13.95 -21.65
N SER A 365 -3.10 -13.64 -22.03
CA SER A 365 -2.84 -13.17 -23.40
C SER A 365 -3.15 -14.24 -24.45
N GLU A 366 -3.41 -13.79 -25.67
CA GLU A 366 -3.57 -14.67 -26.84
C GLU A 366 -2.25 -15.28 -27.32
N GLN A 367 -1.11 -14.77 -26.85
CA GLN A 367 0.21 -15.26 -27.24
C GLN A 367 0.63 -16.46 -26.39
N ASP A 368 1.23 -17.45 -27.05
CA ASP A 368 1.79 -18.61 -26.37
C ASP A 368 3.16 -18.27 -25.78
N TYR A 369 3.21 -18.17 -24.45
CA TYR A 369 4.42 -17.99 -23.68
C TYR A 369 4.78 -19.32 -23.05
N ILE A 370 5.68 -20.07 -23.70
CA ILE A 370 6.10 -21.38 -23.21
C ILE A 370 6.82 -21.24 -21.87
N GLY A 371 6.31 -21.97 -20.87
CA GLY A 371 6.88 -22.05 -19.53
C GLY A 371 7.26 -23.48 -19.14
N TYR A 372 8.23 -23.58 -18.25
CA TYR A 372 8.75 -24.83 -17.70
C TYR A 372 8.67 -24.85 -16.18
N THR A 373 8.70 -26.04 -15.61
CA THR A 373 8.67 -26.25 -14.16
C THR A 373 9.91 -25.68 -13.49
N VAL A 374 9.75 -25.37 -12.20
CA VAL A 374 10.82 -24.88 -11.34
C VAL A 374 10.88 -25.78 -10.12
N ARG A 375 12.08 -26.30 -9.81
CA ARG A 375 12.28 -27.16 -8.65
C ARG A 375 12.04 -26.39 -7.36
N GLY A 376 11.38 -27.03 -6.40
CA GLY A 376 11.05 -26.45 -5.09
C GLY A 376 9.75 -25.63 -5.05
N LEU A 377 9.11 -25.39 -6.21
CA LEU A 377 7.81 -24.71 -6.31
C LEU A 377 6.69 -25.70 -6.69
N GLN A 378 5.45 -25.22 -6.68
CA GLN A 378 4.25 -25.98 -6.97
C GLN A 378 4.31 -26.59 -8.39
N SER A 379 3.79 -27.81 -8.55
CA SER A 379 3.89 -28.55 -9.82
C SER A 379 3.20 -27.87 -11.02
N TRP A 380 2.21 -27.03 -10.75
CA TRP A 380 1.48 -26.26 -11.77
C TRP A 380 2.22 -24.99 -12.18
N PHE A 381 3.18 -24.53 -11.38
CA PHE A 381 3.89 -23.29 -11.63
C PHE A 381 4.87 -23.45 -12.80
N LYS A 382 4.69 -22.61 -13.81
CA LYS A 382 5.51 -22.60 -15.02
C LYS A 382 5.98 -21.19 -15.31
N ILE A 383 7.24 -21.06 -15.72
CA ILE A 383 7.87 -19.78 -16.01
C ILE A 383 8.81 -19.92 -17.20
N ASN A 384 9.15 -18.83 -17.88
CA ASN A 384 10.17 -18.82 -18.93
C ASN A 384 11.52 -18.35 -18.38
N GLN A 385 12.59 -18.52 -19.16
CA GLN A 385 13.94 -18.13 -18.76
C GLN A 385 14.07 -16.66 -18.33
N THR A 386 13.45 -15.73 -19.06
CA THR A 386 13.52 -14.29 -18.77
C THR A 386 12.93 -13.97 -17.39
N MET A 387 11.75 -14.52 -17.09
CA MET A 387 11.08 -14.30 -15.81
C MET A 387 11.75 -15.13 -14.69
N ALA A 388 12.29 -16.31 -14.98
CA ALA A 388 13.10 -17.06 -14.03
C ALA A 388 14.32 -16.25 -13.56
N THR A 389 14.99 -15.55 -14.47
CA THR A 389 16.08 -14.63 -14.10
C THR A 389 15.59 -13.45 -13.25
N LYS A 390 14.43 -12.87 -13.58
CA LYS A 390 13.82 -11.78 -12.79
C LYS A 390 13.56 -12.19 -11.33
N TYR A 391 13.05 -13.39 -11.08
CA TYR A 391 12.71 -13.85 -9.73
C TYR A 391 13.84 -14.64 -9.03
N GLY A 392 15.04 -14.70 -9.61
CA GLY A 392 16.18 -15.40 -9.00
C GLY A 392 16.10 -16.93 -9.08
N LEU A 393 15.31 -17.48 -10.00
CA LEU A 393 15.04 -18.91 -10.17
C LEU A 393 15.92 -19.60 -11.22
N THR A 394 16.86 -18.89 -11.84
CA THR A 394 17.66 -19.38 -12.98
C THR A 394 18.27 -20.77 -12.76
N GLU A 395 18.73 -21.08 -11.55
CA GLU A 395 19.35 -22.39 -11.28
C GLU A 395 18.34 -23.49 -10.94
N LEU A 396 17.13 -23.12 -10.53
CA LEU A 396 16.03 -24.05 -10.19
C LEU A 396 15.10 -24.33 -11.38
N TYR A 397 15.16 -23.48 -12.41
CA TYR A 397 14.46 -23.62 -13.68
C TYR A 397 14.88 -24.89 -14.44
N GLU A 398 13.92 -25.56 -15.09
CA GLU A 398 14.11 -26.88 -15.74
C GLU A 398 13.95 -26.87 -17.27
N GLY A 399 13.83 -25.70 -17.89
CA GLY A 399 13.62 -25.58 -19.34
C GLY A 399 14.82 -25.16 -20.15
#